data_AF-A0A1Q4ZRK4-F1
#
_entry.id   AF-A0A1Q4ZRK4-F1
#
_cell.length_a   1.000
_cell.length_b   1.000
_cell.length_c   1.000
_cell.angle_alpha   90.00
_cell.angle_beta   90.00
_cell.angle_gamma   90.00
#
_symmetry.space_group_name_H-M   'P 1'
#
loop_
_entity.id
_entity.type
_entity.pdbx_description
1 polymer ?
#
loop_
_entity_poly.entity_id
_entity_poly.type
_entity_poly.pdbx_seq_one_letter_code
_entity_poly.pdbx_strand_id
1 'polypeptide(L)' 'MASEKATNPPRRECRQCWFHAYASREAHAWLGPREDCPQCVDHMINGHPDHMIVR' A
#
# COMPACT_ATOMS: atom_id res chain seq x y z
N MET A 1 5.29 14.09 0.43
CA MET A 1 4.67 13.75 -0.86
C MET A 1 5.32 12.45 -1.28
N ALA A 2 4.51 11.46 -1.65
CA ALA A 2 5.02 10.15 -2.00
C ALA A 2 6.04 10.26 -3.14
N SER A 3 7.16 9.54 -3.00
CA SER A 3 8.20 9.52 -4.03
C SER A 3 7.70 8.85 -5.31
N GLU A 4 8.33 9.16 -6.45
CA GLU A 4 8.04 8.49 -7.73
C GLU A 4 8.21 6.97 -7.62
N LYS A 5 9.18 6.53 -6.81
CA LYS A 5 9.34 5.12 -6.47
C LYS A 5 8.07 4.54 -5.84
N ALA A 6 7.44 5.23 -4.90
CA ALA A 6 6.26 4.73 -4.20
C ALA A 6 5.02 4.62 -5.09
N THR A 7 4.92 5.44 -6.14
CA THR A 7 3.77 5.45 -7.06
C THR A 7 3.97 4.62 -8.32
N ASN A 8 5.18 4.11 -8.55
CA ASN A 8 5.54 3.30 -9.72
C ASN A 8 6.13 1.93 -9.30
N PRO A 9 5.27 0.96 -8.91
CA PRO A 9 5.73 -0.39 -8.58
C PRO A 9 6.25 -1.11 -9.84
N PRO A 10 7.25 -1.98 -9.70
CA PRO A 10 7.67 -2.83 -10.80
C PRO A 10 6.60 -3.88 -11.14
N ARG A 11 6.73 -4.50 -12.33
CA ARG A 11 5.81 -5.56 -12.77
C ARG A 11 5.76 -6.70 -11.74
N ARG A 12 4.57 -7.26 -11.57
CA ARG A 12 4.21 -8.33 -10.61
C ARG A 12 4.15 -7.88 -9.15
N GLU A 13 4.40 -6.60 -8.85
CA GLU A 13 4.18 -6.05 -7.52
C GLU A 13 2.78 -5.48 -7.35
N CYS A 14 2.31 -5.50 -6.10
CA CYS A 14 1.08 -4.84 -5.72
C CYS A 14 1.25 -3.34 -5.56
N ARG A 15 0.38 -2.56 -6.17
CA ARG A 15 0.33 -1.11 -5.98
C ARG A 15 0.18 -0.71 -4.51
N GLN A 16 -0.72 -1.35 -3.77
CA GLN A 16 -1.01 -0.98 -2.38
C GLN A 16 0.15 -1.33 -1.44
N CYS A 17 0.67 -2.57 -1.51
CA CYS A 17 1.79 -2.99 -0.65
C CYS A 17 3.05 -2.18 -0.95
N TRP A 18 3.32 -1.92 -2.23
CA TRP A 18 4.46 -1.12 -2.64
C TRP A 18 4.36 0.32 -2.12
N PHE A 19 3.18 0.94 -2.22
CA PHE A 19 2.95 2.27 -1.67
C PHE A 19 3.14 2.31 -0.15
N HIS A 20 2.63 1.32 0.58
CA HIS A 20 2.83 1.24 2.03
C HIS A 20 4.30 1.00 2.41
N ALA A 21 5.08 0.28 1.60
CA ALA A 21 6.50 0.07 1.84
C ALA A 21 7.34 1.34 1.65
N TYR A 22 7.02 2.18 0.65
CA TYR A 22 7.85 3.33 0.26
C TYR A 22 7.27 4.71 0.61
N ALA A 23 5.99 4.77 0.99
CA ALA A 23 5.28 5.98 1.40
C ALA A 23 4.38 5.71 2.62
N SER A 24 4.85 4.87 3.55
CA SER A 24 4.13 4.51 4.79
C SER A 24 3.61 5.74 5.54
N ARG A 25 4.41 6.81 5.60
CA ARG A 25 4.03 8.04 6.29
C ARG A 25 2.83 8.72 5.64
N GLU A 26 2.79 8.81 4.32
CA GLU A 26 1.63 9.32 3.58
C GLU A 26 0.43 8.37 3.68
N ALA A 27 0.66 7.06 3.55
CA ALA A 27 -0.39 6.05 3.61
C ALA A 27 -1.12 6.03 4.96
N HIS A 28 -0.41 6.35 6.05
CA HIS A 28 -0.92 6.38 7.41
C HIS A 28 -1.10 7.80 7.97
N ALA A 29 -1.01 8.85 7.15
CA ALA A 29 -1.10 10.23 7.61
C ALA A 29 -2.46 10.57 8.26
N TRP A 30 -3.49 9.78 7.94
CA TRP A 30 -4.85 9.93 8.44
C TRP A 30 -5.13 9.06 9.68
N LEU A 31 -4.24 8.13 10.02
CA LEU A 31 -4.40 7.23 11.16
C LEU A 31 -3.98 7.92 12.46
N GLY A 32 -4.73 7.62 13.51
CA GLY A 32 -4.40 7.96 14.88
C GLY A 32 -3.32 7.05 15.48
N PRO A 33 -2.80 7.41 16.67
CA PRO A 33 -1.81 6.60 17.37
C PRO A 33 -2.34 5.19 17.67
N ARG A 34 -1.57 4.17 17.25
CA ARG A 34 -1.88 2.74 17.43
C ARG A 34 -3.14 2.24 16.72
N GLU A 35 -3.64 2.96 15.72
CA GLU A 35 -4.70 2.44 14.85
C GLU A 35 -4.12 1.50 13.79
N ASP A 36 -4.81 0.39 13.54
CA ASP A 36 -4.49 -0.49 12.44
C ASP A 36 -5.01 0.10 11.12
N CYS A 37 -4.19 0.04 10.07
CA CYS A 37 -4.62 0.46 8.74
C CYS A 37 -5.65 -0.54 8.19
N PRO A 38 -6.92 -0.15 7.96
CA PRO A 38 -7.96 -1.06 7.50
C PRO A 38 -7.65 -1.60 6.10
N GLN A 39 -6.97 -0.82 5.25
CA GLN A 39 -6.54 -1.27 3.93
C GLN A 39 -5.53 -2.42 4.04
N CYS A 40 -4.54 -2.29 4.93
CA CYS A 40 -3.55 -3.35 5.16
C CYS A 40 -4.20 -4.60 5.77
N VAL A 41 -5.09 -4.41 6.75
CA VAL A 41 -5.80 -5.53 7.41
C VAL A 41 -6.67 -6.28 6.40
N ASP A 42 -7.48 -5.56 5.62
CA ASP A 42 -8.29 -6.14 4.55
C ASP A 42 -7.43 -6.92 3.56
N HIS A 43 -6.31 -6.32 3.14
CA HIS A 43 -5.39 -6.92 2.17
C HIS A 43 -4.64 -8.14 2.71
N MET A 44 -4.36 -8.18 4.01
CA MET A 44 -3.78 -9.35 4.68
C MET A 44 -4.78 -10.51 4.81
N ILE A 45 -6.08 -10.20 4.99
CA ILE A 45 -7.14 -11.19 5.15
C ILE A 45 -7.61 -11.73 3.80
N ASN A 46 -7.89 -10.83 2.85
CA ASN A 46 -8.48 -11.15 1.55
C ASN A 46 -7.44 -11.37 0.46
N GLY A 47 -6.18 -11.04 0.73
CA GLY A 47 -5.09 -11.14 -0.23
C GLY A 47 -5.13 -10.04 -1.29
N HIS A 48 -4.35 -10.26 -2.34
CA HIS A 48 -4.12 -9.28 -3.39
C HIS A 48 -5.13 -9.41 -4.53
N PRO A 49 -5.89 -8.35 -4.89
CA PRO A 49 -6.69 -8.36 -6.11
C PRO A 49 -5.77 -8.34 -7.35
N ASP A 50 -6.10 -9.12 -8.38
CA ASP A 50 -5.32 -9.15 -9.63
C ASP A 50 -5.19 -7.78 -10.31
N HIS A 51 -6.20 -6.91 -10.16
CA HIS A 51 -6.16 -5.56 -10.74
C HIS A 51 -5.19 -4.61 -10.00
N MET A 52 -4.76 -4.98 -8.79
CA MET A 52 -3.78 -4.24 -8.01
C MET A 52 -2.35 -4.68 -8.32
N ILE A 53 -2.17 -5.83 -8.97
CA ILE A 53 -0.86 -6.30 -9.42
C ILE A 53 -0.50 -5.61 -10.73
N VAL A 54 0.67 -4.99 -10.78
CA VAL A 54 1.19 -4.35 -12.01
C VAL A 54 1.47 -5.44 -13.04
N ARG A 55 0.87 -5.31 -14.22
CA ARG A 55 1.03 -6.26 -15.33
C ARG A 55 2.27 -6.01 -16.15
#